data_AF-A0A6G3ML37-F1
#
_entry.id   AF-A0A6G3ML37-F1
#
_cell.length_a   1.000
_cell.length_b   1.000
_cell.length_c   1.000
_cell.angle_alpha   90.00
_cell.angle_beta   90.00
_cell.angle_gamma   90.00
#
_symmetry.space_group_name_H-M   'P 1'
#
loop_
_entity.id
_entity.type
_entity.pdbx_description
1 polymer ?
#
loop_
_entity_poly.entity_id
_entity_poly.type
_entity_poly.pdbx_seq_one_letter_code
_entity_poly.pdbx_strand_id
1 'polypeptide(L)'
;MIMISVFIFATLKLSFSQLWHNSEYMVVSKTPMCIEATIDVSKALIDIKGLDDFSKYYQQILFEVSRIFAWHNIKFNVVGWNFWLGHDQIQIGSTIEETMPRYRQFVMDQNDGRDIHILFVNINNTVSNLGKSFYNGACTVDSYAIAQVGDRAHWDAIYAAGIVAHEIGHLLGFDHIDESN
;
A
#
# COMPACT_ATOMS: atom_id res chain seq x y z
N MET A 1 -29.59 -17.01 -44.19
CA MET A 1 -30.18 -16.68 -42.88
C MET A 1 -29.03 -16.56 -41.90
N ILE A 2 -28.65 -15.34 -41.54
CA ILE A 2 -27.45 -15.02 -40.76
C ILE A 2 -27.85 -15.07 -39.28
N MET A 3 -27.26 -15.98 -38.49
CA MET A 3 -27.34 -15.94 -37.03
C MET A 3 -26.24 -15.01 -36.53
N ILE A 4 -26.63 -13.83 -36.04
CA ILE A 4 -25.77 -12.95 -35.26
C ILE A 4 -25.93 -13.39 -33.80
N SER A 5 -24.92 -14.07 -33.26
CA SER A 5 -24.82 -14.32 -31.82
C SER A 5 -24.32 -13.05 -31.13
N VAL A 6 -25.22 -12.39 -30.41
CA VAL A 6 -24.90 -11.27 -29.53
C VAL A 6 -24.33 -11.83 -28.23
N PHE A 7 -23.01 -11.78 -28.06
CA PHE A 7 -22.38 -11.96 -26.75
C PHE A 7 -22.49 -10.66 -25.97
N ILE A 8 -23.40 -10.64 -25.00
CA ILE A 8 -23.51 -9.56 -24.01
C ILE A 8 -22.35 -9.73 -23.03
N PHE A 9 -21.35 -8.83 -23.10
CA PHE A 9 -20.39 -8.64 -22.03
C PHE A 9 -21.12 -8.01 -20.83
N ALA A 10 -21.51 -8.85 -19.87
CA ALA A 10 -21.87 -8.38 -18.55
C ALA A 10 -20.58 -8.06 -17.78
N THR A 11 -20.10 -6.83 -17.87
CA THR A 11 -19.14 -6.26 -16.91
C THR A 11 -19.84 -6.12 -15.56
N LEU A 12 -19.82 -7.18 -14.77
CA LEU A 12 -20.12 -7.12 -13.34
C LEU A 12 -19.00 -6.34 -12.65
N LYS A 13 -19.24 -5.04 -12.39
CA LYS A 13 -18.56 -4.31 -11.33
C LYS A 13 -19.05 -4.88 -10.00
N LEU A 14 -18.48 -6.00 -9.57
CA LEU A 14 -18.56 -6.42 -8.17
C LEU A 14 -17.67 -5.47 -7.36
N SER A 15 -18.20 -4.90 -6.28
CA SER A 15 -17.38 -4.11 -5.36
C SER A 15 -16.40 -5.04 -4.66
N PHE A 16 -15.14 -4.62 -4.52
CA PHE A 16 -14.07 -5.39 -3.86
C PHE A 16 -14.51 -5.98 -2.50
N SER A 17 -15.31 -5.23 -1.75
CA SER A 17 -15.88 -5.67 -0.46
C SER A 17 -16.66 -6.99 -0.50
N GLN A 18 -17.30 -7.34 -1.62
CA GLN A 18 -18.14 -8.54 -1.71
C GLN A 18 -17.34 -9.83 -1.95
N LEU A 19 -16.08 -9.72 -2.41
CA LEU A 19 -15.24 -10.88 -2.69
C LEU A 19 -14.65 -11.52 -1.42
N TRP A 20 -14.54 -10.76 -0.32
CA TRP A 20 -13.74 -11.14 0.84
C TRP A 20 -14.54 -11.57 2.08
N HIS A 21 -15.87 -11.38 2.11
CA HIS A 21 -16.70 -11.71 3.26
C HIS A 21 -17.14 -13.18 3.39
N ASN A 22 -16.74 -14.04 2.45
CA ASN A 22 -17.12 -15.44 2.51
C ASN A 22 -15.87 -16.32 2.36
N SER A 23 -15.57 -17.10 3.39
CA SER A 23 -14.39 -17.99 3.44
C SER A 23 -14.41 -19.08 2.36
N GLU A 24 -15.58 -19.40 1.81
CA GLU A 24 -15.73 -20.27 0.64
C GLU A 24 -15.39 -19.58 -0.70
N TYR A 25 -15.26 -18.24 -0.69
CA TYR A 25 -14.90 -17.41 -1.85
C TYR A 25 -13.42 -17.01 -1.88
N MET A 26 -12.56 -17.67 -1.09
CA MET A 26 -11.16 -17.90 -1.50
C MET A 26 -11.09 -18.82 -2.73
N VAL A 27 -11.97 -18.63 -3.71
CA VAL A 27 -11.72 -19.05 -5.08
C VAL A 27 -10.64 -18.11 -5.57
N VAL A 28 -9.41 -18.53 -5.33
CA VAL A 28 -8.20 -17.95 -5.91
C VAL A 28 -8.48 -17.78 -7.39
N SER A 29 -8.72 -16.53 -7.81
CA SER A 29 -8.85 -16.18 -9.22
C SER A 29 -7.73 -16.88 -9.98
N LYS A 30 -8.04 -17.63 -11.05
CA LYS A 30 -6.98 -18.32 -11.82
C LYS A 30 -5.94 -17.34 -12.38
N THR A 31 -6.33 -16.08 -12.55
CA THR A 31 -5.46 -14.99 -12.93
C THR A 31 -5.01 -14.22 -11.69
N PRO A 32 -3.70 -14.00 -11.51
CA PRO A 32 -3.21 -13.18 -10.40
C PRO A 32 -3.75 -11.76 -10.52
N MET A 33 -4.13 -11.18 -9.38
CA MET A 33 -4.43 -9.75 -9.30
C MET A 33 -3.09 -8.99 -9.33
N CYS A 34 -2.98 -7.96 -10.16
CA CYS A 34 -1.79 -7.09 -10.18
C CYS A 34 -2.13 -5.78 -9.48
N ILE A 35 -1.21 -5.29 -8.66
CA ILE A 35 -1.29 -3.98 -8.02
C ILE A 35 -0.09 -3.18 -8.46
N GLU A 36 -0.33 -2.02 -9.07
CA GLU A 36 0.70 -1.04 -9.39
C GLU A 36 0.79 0.03 -8.28
N ALA A 37 1.93 0.06 -7.60
CA ALA A 37 2.19 0.97 -6.51
C ALA A 37 3.20 2.07 -6.87
N THR A 38 2.96 3.28 -6.38
CA THR A 38 3.99 4.30 -6.21
C THR A 38 4.44 4.33 -4.75
N ILE A 39 5.74 4.39 -4.52
CA ILE A 39 6.31 4.58 -3.17
C ILE A 39 7.05 5.91 -3.10
N ASP A 40 6.62 6.74 -2.16
CA ASP A 40 7.29 7.97 -1.78
C ASP A 40 8.11 7.73 -0.51
N VAL A 41 9.34 8.24 -0.47
CA VAL A 41 10.25 8.05 0.66
C VAL A 41 10.60 9.41 1.23
N SER A 42 10.26 9.60 2.51
CA SER A 42 10.58 10.84 3.21
C SER A 42 12.08 11.09 3.29
N LYS A 43 12.44 12.38 3.29
CA LYS A 43 13.81 12.83 3.44
C LYS A 43 14.45 12.31 4.73
N ALA A 44 13.68 12.28 5.83
CA ALA A 44 14.18 11.84 7.13
C ALA A 44 14.78 10.42 7.10
N LEU A 45 14.18 9.50 6.34
CA LEU A 45 14.71 8.14 6.20
C LEU A 45 16.08 8.12 5.50
N ILE A 46 16.22 8.95 4.46
CA ILE A 46 17.45 9.08 3.67
C ILE A 46 18.54 9.80 4.47
N ASP A 47 18.19 10.83 5.24
CA ASP A 47 19.14 11.58 6.06
C ASP A 47 19.72 10.71 7.19
N ILE A 48 18.96 9.76 7.73
CA ILE A 48 19.41 8.86 8.80
C ILE A 48 20.26 7.72 8.26
N LYS A 49 19.78 7.04 7.22
CA LYS A 49 20.40 5.79 6.75
C LYS A 49 21.39 6.00 5.60
N GLY A 50 21.31 7.12 4.89
CA GLY A 50 21.96 7.33 3.61
C GLY A 50 21.22 6.63 2.46
N LEU A 51 21.29 7.21 1.27
CA LEU A 51 20.54 6.72 0.09
C LEU A 51 20.90 5.28 -0.29
N ASP A 52 22.18 4.94 -0.31
CA ASP A 52 22.64 3.61 -0.75
C ASP A 52 22.19 2.50 0.20
N ASP A 53 22.31 2.72 1.51
CA ASP A 53 21.92 1.74 2.51
C ASP A 53 20.41 1.69 2.70
N PHE A 54 19.71 2.82 2.54
CA PHE A 54 18.26 2.81 2.46
C PHE A 54 17.76 2.05 1.23
N SER A 55 18.40 2.18 0.07
CA SER A 55 18.01 1.47 -1.15
C SER A 55 18.06 -0.05 -0.98
N LYS A 56 19.12 -0.57 -0.32
CA LYS A 56 19.23 -2.01 0.00
C LYS A 56 18.13 -2.46 0.98
N TYR A 57 17.92 -1.67 2.03
CA TYR A 57 16.89 -1.92 3.04
C TYR A 57 15.48 -1.96 2.44
N TYR A 58 15.17 -0.95 1.64
CA TYR A 58 13.93 -0.84 0.91
C TYR A 58 13.70 -2.02 -0.05
N GLN A 59 14.74 -2.47 -0.78
CA GLN A 59 14.61 -3.60 -1.71
C GLN A 59 14.22 -4.89 -0.96
N GLN A 60 14.75 -5.07 0.25
CA GLN A 60 14.36 -6.18 1.11
C GLN A 60 12.90 -6.05 1.57
N ILE A 61 12.45 -4.86 1.97
CA ILE A 61 11.04 -4.61 2.30
C ILE A 61 10.14 -5.04 1.13
N LEU A 62 10.43 -4.58 -0.09
CA LEU A 62 9.60 -4.90 -1.25
C LEU A 62 9.58 -6.38 -1.59
N PHE A 63 10.74 -7.03 -1.52
CA PHE A 63 10.85 -8.46 -1.75
C PHE A 63 9.93 -9.23 -0.79
N GLU A 64 9.94 -8.83 0.48
CA GLU A 64 9.12 -9.45 1.51
C GLU A 64 7.63 -9.14 1.37
N VAL A 65 7.25 -7.89 1.06
CA VAL A 65 5.86 -7.51 0.75
C VAL A 65 5.34 -8.33 -0.45
N SER A 66 6.14 -8.45 -1.51
CA SER A 66 5.80 -9.25 -2.68
C SER A 66 5.59 -10.72 -2.33
N ARG A 67 6.43 -11.27 -1.43
CA ARG A 67 6.30 -12.64 -0.93
C ARG A 67 5.01 -12.83 -0.13
N ILE A 68 4.65 -11.89 0.74
CA ILE A 68 3.40 -11.94 1.53
C ILE A 68 2.18 -11.96 0.60
N PHE A 69 2.13 -11.08 -0.41
CA PHE A 69 1.01 -11.00 -1.35
C PHE A 69 0.96 -12.16 -2.34
N ALA A 70 2.09 -12.81 -2.63
CA ALA A 70 2.10 -14.01 -3.48
C ALA A 70 1.26 -15.16 -2.88
N TRP A 71 1.19 -15.31 -1.55
CA TRP A 71 0.32 -16.28 -0.88
C TRP A 71 -1.17 -16.02 -1.12
N HIS A 72 -1.53 -14.79 -1.50
CA HIS A 72 -2.90 -14.36 -1.81
C HIS A 72 -3.16 -14.28 -3.32
N ASN A 73 -2.23 -14.80 -4.14
CA ASN A 73 -2.27 -14.69 -5.61
C ASN A 73 -2.34 -13.23 -6.10
N ILE A 74 -1.66 -12.35 -5.39
CA ILE A 74 -1.52 -10.94 -5.71
C ILE A 74 -0.07 -10.67 -6.12
N LYS A 75 0.11 -10.02 -7.26
CA LYS A 75 1.40 -9.52 -7.77
C LYS A 75 1.52 -8.04 -7.43
N PHE A 76 2.35 -7.76 -6.44
CA PHE A 76 2.69 -6.40 -6.05
C PHE A 76 3.84 -5.87 -6.91
N ASN A 77 3.59 -4.83 -7.69
CA ASN A 77 4.56 -4.22 -8.59
C ASN A 77 4.75 -2.75 -8.20
N VAL A 78 5.98 -2.36 -7.85
CA VAL A 78 6.29 -0.94 -7.62
C VAL A 78 6.76 -0.31 -8.92
N VAL A 79 5.95 0.57 -9.47
CA VAL A 79 6.16 1.20 -10.79
C VAL A 79 6.55 2.68 -10.69
N GLY A 80 6.39 3.31 -9.52
CA GLY A 80 6.79 4.68 -9.22
C GLY A 80 7.57 4.77 -7.91
N TRP A 81 8.70 5.49 -7.91
CA TRP A 81 9.62 5.52 -6.77
C TRP A 81 10.18 6.94 -6.64
N ASN A 82 9.84 7.62 -5.54
CA ASN A 82 10.17 9.02 -5.34
C ASN A 82 10.94 9.21 -4.03
N PHE A 83 12.25 9.40 -4.13
CA PHE A 83 13.08 9.79 -2.99
C PHE A 83 13.08 11.31 -2.83
N TRP A 84 12.57 11.81 -1.71
CA TRP A 84 12.53 13.25 -1.43
C TRP A 84 13.88 13.78 -0.92
N LEU A 85 14.90 13.77 -1.79
CA LEU A 85 16.30 14.04 -1.41
C LEU A 85 16.54 15.46 -0.87
N GLY A 86 15.86 16.46 -1.45
CA GLY A 86 16.03 17.87 -1.09
C GLY A 86 15.21 18.29 0.13
N HIS A 87 13.90 18.06 0.06
CA HIS A 87 12.93 18.31 1.13
C HIS A 87 11.70 17.42 0.91
N ASP A 88 10.97 17.13 1.98
CA ASP A 88 9.70 16.42 1.89
C ASP A 88 8.70 17.22 1.03
N GLN A 89 8.03 16.56 0.08
CA GLN A 89 7.05 17.22 -0.81
C GLN A 89 5.77 17.63 -0.07
N ILE A 90 5.58 17.10 1.14
CA ILE A 90 4.53 17.50 2.08
C ILE A 90 5.14 17.78 3.44
N GLN A 91 4.45 18.58 4.26
CA GLN A 91 4.80 18.70 5.66
C GLN A 91 4.44 17.41 6.43
N ILE A 92 5.44 16.59 6.74
CA ILE A 92 5.27 15.42 7.61
C ILE A 92 4.97 15.89 9.03
N GLY A 93 3.85 15.45 9.58
CA GLY A 93 3.42 15.80 10.93
C GLY A 93 4.21 15.07 12.01
N SER A 94 3.91 15.41 13.26
CA SER A 94 4.42 14.67 14.42
C SER A 94 3.71 13.33 14.62
N THR A 95 2.63 13.09 13.89
CA THR A 95 1.87 11.83 13.87
C THR A 95 1.50 11.41 12.45
N ILE A 96 1.13 10.13 12.30
CA ILE A 96 0.59 9.62 11.02
C ILE A 96 -0.72 10.35 10.71
N GLU A 97 -1.58 10.54 11.72
CA GLU A 97 -2.86 11.24 11.61
C GLU A 97 -2.72 12.66 11.08
N GLU A 98 -1.72 13.41 11.54
CA GLU A 98 -1.42 14.75 11.05
C GLU A 98 -0.89 14.76 9.60
N THR A 99 -0.23 13.68 9.19
CA THR A 99 0.38 13.55 7.85
C THR A 99 -0.65 13.12 6.81
N MET A 100 -1.59 12.24 7.17
CA MET A 100 -2.61 11.66 6.29
C MET A 100 -3.36 12.67 5.40
N PRO A 101 -3.95 13.78 5.89
CA PRO A 101 -4.69 14.69 5.04
C PRO A 101 -3.81 15.42 4.01
N ARG A 102 -2.53 15.65 4.34
CA ARG A 102 -1.58 16.29 3.41
C ARG A 102 -1.11 15.32 2.35
N TYR A 103 -0.85 14.07 2.74
CA TYR A 103 -0.46 13.03 1.78
C TYR A 103 -1.60 12.69 0.82
N ARG A 104 -2.85 12.69 1.31
CA ARG A 104 -4.05 12.60 0.46
C ARG A 104 -4.02 13.61 -0.68
N GLN A 105 -3.83 14.88 -0.32
CA GLN A 105 -3.84 15.97 -1.29
C GLN A 105 -2.70 15.79 -2.30
N PHE A 106 -1.50 15.44 -1.82
CA PHE A 106 -0.37 15.15 -2.69
C PHE A 106 -0.66 14.03 -3.70
N VAL A 107 -1.24 12.90 -3.27
CA VAL A 107 -1.62 11.79 -4.16
C VAL A 107 -2.69 12.22 -5.17
N MET A 108 -3.71 12.97 -4.72
CA MET A 108 -4.72 13.53 -5.62
C MET A 108 -4.12 14.48 -6.66
N ASP A 109 -3.11 15.27 -6.28
CA ASP A 109 -2.42 16.21 -7.16
C ASP A 109 -1.51 15.49 -8.18
N GLN A 110 -0.95 14.33 -7.83
CA GLN A 110 -0.17 13.52 -8.78
C GLN A 110 -1.02 13.04 -9.96
N ASN A 111 -2.25 12.58 -9.68
CA ASN A 111 -3.22 12.11 -10.69
C ASN A 111 -2.59 11.17 -11.74
N ASP A 112 -1.74 10.25 -11.28
CA ASP A 112 -0.90 9.39 -12.13
C ASP A 112 -1.57 8.05 -12.50
N GLY A 113 -2.79 7.81 -12.01
CA GLY A 113 -3.60 6.64 -12.33
C GLY A 113 -3.13 5.33 -11.67
N ARG A 114 -2.30 5.41 -10.63
CA ARG A 114 -1.81 4.23 -9.91
C ARG A 114 -2.86 3.61 -9.00
N ASP A 115 -2.77 2.29 -8.82
CA ASP A 115 -3.73 1.56 -7.99
C ASP A 115 -3.62 1.94 -6.52
N ILE A 116 -2.39 2.16 -6.04
CA ILE A 116 -2.08 2.59 -4.67
C ILE A 116 -0.81 3.47 -4.60
N HIS A 117 -0.77 4.32 -3.58
CA HIS A 117 0.38 5.15 -3.19
C HIS A 117 0.79 4.84 -1.75
N ILE A 118 2.08 4.79 -1.46
CA ILE A 118 2.57 4.49 -0.10
C ILE A 118 3.68 5.46 0.28
N LEU A 119 3.50 6.16 1.38
CA LEU A 119 4.54 7.02 1.95
C LEU A 119 5.30 6.28 3.06
N PHE A 120 6.60 6.11 2.86
CA PHE A 120 7.51 5.65 3.89
C PHE A 120 7.99 6.84 4.72
N VAL A 121 7.84 6.72 6.04
CA VAL A 121 8.23 7.76 7.01
C VAL A 121 9.07 7.21 8.16
N ASN A 122 9.74 8.14 8.85
CA ASN A 122 10.29 7.95 10.18
C ASN A 122 9.79 9.06 11.11
N ILE A 123 8.63 8.87 11.74
CA ILE A 123 8.07 9.85 12.68
C ILE A 123 8.47 9.42 14.09
N ASN A 124 9.26 10.24 14.75
CA ASN A 124 9.73 10.02 16.11
C ASN A 124 8.65 10.43 17.12
N ASN A 125 7.58 9.63 17.22
CA ASN A 125 6.53 9.80 18.23
C ASN A 125 6.25 8.50 18.98
N THR A 126 5.65 8.62 20.17
CA THR A 126 5.32 7.50 21.07
C THR A 126 3.92 6.92 20.83
N VAL A 127 3.17 7.42 19.85
CA VAL A 127 1.80 6.96 19.55
C VAL A 127 1.86 5.54 19.01
N SER A 128 1.01 4.61 19.45
CA SER A 128 1.15 3.18 19.13
C SER A 128 1.13 2.82 17.64
N ASN A 129 0.58 3.68 16.77
CA ASN A 129 0.33 3.32 15.39
C ASN A 129 1.59 3.37 14.50
N LEU A 130 1.84 2.29 13.76
CA LEU A 130 2.98 2.12 12.85
C LEU A 130 2.61 2.36 11.38
N GLY A 131 1.32 2.44 11.06
CA GLY A 131 0.87 2.71 9.71
C GLY A 131 -0.57 3.20 9.68
N LYS A 132 -1.02 3.75 8.55
CA LYS A 132 -2.44 4.05 8.37
C LYS A 132 -2.81 4.06 6.90
N SER A 133 -4.00 3.56 6.63
CA SER A 133 -4.58 3.42 5.29
C SER A 133 -6.10 3.48 5.38
N PHE A 134 -6.77 3.56 4.24
CA PHE A 134 -8.23 3.45 4.15
C PHE A 134 -8.64 2.01 3.86
N TYR A 135 -9.72 1.58 4.50
CA TYR A 135 -10.33 0.30 4.20
C TYR A 135 -10.98 0.33 2.80
N ASN A 136 -10.67 -0.64 1.94
CA ASN A 136 -11.12 -0.70 0.53
C ASN A 136 -10.75 0.56 -0.28
N GLY A 137 -9.60 1.17 0.01
CA GLY A 137 -9.14 2.38 -0.66
C GLY A 137 -8.53 2.17 -2.06
N ALA A 138 -8.11 0.94 -2.42
CA ALA A 138 -7.44 0.69 -3.70
C ALA A 138 -8.28 1.12 -4.92
N CYS A 139 -7.63 1.76 -5.90
CA CYS A 139 -8.26 2.34 -7.09
C CYS A 139 -9.35 3.41 -6.82
N THR A 140 -9.35 4.04 -5.64
CA THR A 140 -10.24 5.15 -5.28
C THR A 140 -9.45 6.44 -5.03
N VAL A 141 -10.13 7.54 -4.66
CA VAL A 141 -9.45 8.77 -4.23
C VAL A 141 -8.67 8.61 -2.91
N ASP A 142 -8.93 7.53 -2.17
CA ASP A 142 -8.29 7.20 -0.90
C ASP A 142 -7.31 6.02 -1.06
N SER A 143 -6.75 5.84 -2.26
CA SER A 143 -5.80 4.78 -2.61
C SER A 143 -4.38 5.05 -2.08
N TYR A 144 -4.26 5.36 -0.79
CA TYR A 144 -2.98 5.69 -0.21
C TYR A 144 -2.79 5.18 1.23
N ALA A 145 -1.54 4.91 1.58
CA ALA A 145 -1.12 4.47 2.90
C ALA A 145 0.13 5.22 3.38
N ILE A 146 0.33 5.28 4.68
CA ILE A 146 1.56 5.75 5.33
C ILE A 146 2.10 4.62 6.19
N ALA A 147 3.41 4.33 6.10
CA ALA A 147 4.06 3.28 6.88
C ALA A 147 5.34 3.77 7.56
N GLN A 148 5.50 3.45 8.85
CA GLN A 148 6.74 3.64 9.61
C GLN A 148 7.71 2.53 9.27
N VAL A 149 8.79 2.87 8.56
CA VAL A 149 9.83 1.89 8.16
C VAL A 149 11.21 2.24 8.73
N GLY A 150 11.30 3.29 9.55
CA GLY A 150 12.56 3.72 10.18
C GLY A 150 12.79 3.10 11.55
N ASP A 151 13.08 3.96 12.54
CA ASP A 151 13.49 3.58 13.89
C ASP A 151 12.46 2.69 14.59
N ARG A 152 11.17 2.95 14.34
CA ARG A 152 10.06 2.19 14.92
C ARG A 152 9.86 0.82 14.30
N ALA A 153 10.33 0.62 13.08
CA ALA A 153 10.47 -0.69 12.48
C ALA A 153 11.83 -1.33 12.82
N HIS A 154 12.60 -0.72 13.74
CA HIS A 154 13.94 -1.15 14.14
C HIS A 154 14.93 -1.29 12.99
N TRP A 155 14.67 -0.63 11.86
CA TRP A 155 15.39 -0.85 10.61
C TRP A 155 15.48 -2.35 10.22
N ASP A 156 14.50 -3.14 10.63
CA ASP A 156 14.33 -4.54 10.26
C ASP A 156 13.41 -4.60 9.04
N ALA A 157 13.89 -5.21 7.95
CA ALA A 157 13.17 -5.18 6.67
C ALA A 157 11.94 -6.09 6.67
N ILE A 158 11.98 -7.19 7.44
CA ILE A 158 10.87 -8.13 7.56
C ILE A 158 9.76 -7.50 8.39
N TYR A 159 10.10 -6.84 9.49
CA TYR A 159 9.13 -6.15 10.33
C TYR A 159 8.49 -4.97 9.60
N ALA A 160 9.29 -4.14 8.91
CA ALA A 160 8.77 -3.08 8.06
C ALA A 160 7.88 -3.60 6.92
N ALA A 161 8.26 -4.72 6.28
CA ALA A 161 7.42 -5.36 5.26
C ALA A 161 6.06 -5.80 5.83
N GLY A 162 6.02 -6.29 7.07
CA GLY A 162 4.78 -6.59 7.77
C GLY A 162 3.87 -5.37 7.93
N ILE A 163 4.44 -4.22 8.33
CA ILE A 163 3.70 -2.94 8.44
C ILE A 163 3.17 -2.52 7.07
N VAL A 164 4.02 -2.50 6.04
CA VAL A 164 3.63 -2.10 4.68
C VAL A 164 2.56 -3.03 4.11
N ALA A 165 2.71 -4.34 4.26
CA ALA A 165 1.73 -5.31 3.79
C ALA A 165 0.40 -5.20 4.55
N HIS A 166 0.43 -4.91 5.85
CA HIS A 166 -0.77 -4.67 6.66
C HIS A 166 -1.58 -3.48 6.11
N GLU A 167 -0.91 -2.35 5.84
CA GLU A 167 -1.58 -1.16 5.30
C GLU A 167 -2.10 -1.37 3.87
N ILE A 168 -1.34 -2.07 3.02
CA ILE A 168 -1.85 -2.46 1.70
C ILE A 168 -3.04 -3.41 1.85
N GLY A 169 -3.03 -4.32 2.82
CA GLY A 169 -4.13 -5.22 3.12
C GLY A 169 -5.43 -4.47 3.40
N HIS A 170 -5.38 -3.42 4.22
CA HIS A 170 -6.52 -2.53 4.44
C HIS A 170 -7.03 -1.87 3.15
N LEU A 171 -6.13 -1.36 2.29
CA LEU A 171 -6.52 -0.81 0.99
C LEU A 171 -7.26 -1.85 0.11
N LEU A 172 -6.95 -3.13 0.27
CA LEU A 172 -7.58 -4.25 -0.44
C LEU A 172 -8.83 -4.81 0.25
N GLY A 173 -9.19 -4.29 1.43
CA GLY A 173 -10.37 -4.71 2.19
C GLY A 173 -10.11 -5.79 3.24
N PHE A 174 -8.87 -6.05 3.61
CA PHE A 174 -8.56 -6.89 4.77
C PHE A 174 -8.78 -6.10 6.05
N ASP A 175 -9.51 -6.70 6.98
CA ASP A 175 -9.72 -6.14 8.32
C ASP A 175 -8.74 -6.77 9.31
N HIS A 176 -8.64 -6.18 10.50
CA HIS A 176 -7.96 -6.84 11.61
C HIS A 176 -8.64 -8.17 11.91
N ILE A 177 -7.86 -9.16 12.37
CA ILE A 177 -8.44 -10.37 12.92
C ILE A 177 -8.97 -9.98 14.30
N ASP A 178 -10.29 -9.93 14.46
CA ASP A 178 -10.92 -9.72 15.75
C ASP A 178 -10.46 -10.79 16.74
N GLU A 179 -9.90 -10.38 17.88
CA GLU A 179 -9.51 -11.28 18.98
C GLU A 179 -10.72 -11.86 19.75
N SER A 180 -11.95 -11.70 19.23
CA SER A 180 -13.20 -12.03 19.95
C SER A 180 -13.79 -13.42 19.69
N ASN A 181 -12.99 -14.37 19.17
CA ASN A 181 -13.38 -15.79 19.07
C ASN A 181 -13.07 -16.58 20.34
#